data_AF-A0A7R9HUQ4-F1
#
_entry.id   AF-A0A7R9HUQ4-F1
#
_cell.length_a   1.000
_cell.length_b   1.000
_cell.length_c   1.000
_cell.angle_alpha   90.00
_cell.angle_beta   90.00
_cell.angle_gamma   90.00
#
_symmetry.space_group_name_H-M   'P 1'
#
loop_
_entity.id
_entity.type
_entity.pdbx_description
1 polymer ?
#
loop_
_entity_poly.entity_id
_entity_poly.type
_entity_poly.pdbx_seq_one_letter_code
_entity_poly.pdbx_strand_id
1 'polypeptide(L)'
;MKEDSIKHYRLNSLHMRGTETMSTQDIFSYFKDYGPATIEWINDYTFSATDSRIGNAVWLDDLSAARALIGLSWHIKGLDKYHSADDSSKKDKDSNDKKKDNKEVVVVVQEVEHEGEEDIMVIEEHKENITKTDPQLSAAEENGAVNAADIKVPIPPGPWRKGVDHPKAKCILLRFSTRTDKKARQAEKLS
;
A
#
# COMPACT_ATOMS: atom_id res chain seq x y z
N MET A 1 11.18 1.77 19.15
CA MET A 1 10.82 2.39 17.86
C MET A 1 10.55 3.87 18.12
N LYS A 2 11.00 4.80 17.27
CA LYS A 2 10.81 6.25 17.49
C LYS A 2 9.36 6.62 17.14
N GLU A 3 8.58 7.06 18.12
CA GLU A 3 7.16 7.42 18.03
C GLU A 3 6.83 8.47 16.94
N ASP A 4 7.83 9.25 16.51
CA ASP A 4 7.63 10.38 15.60
C ASP A 4 7.49 10.01 14.11
N SER A 5 7.81 8.78 13.72
CA SER A 5 7.70 8.37 12.31
C SER A 5 6.25 8.13 11.86
N ILE A 6 5.38 7.65 12.76
CA ILE A 6 3.96 7.37 12.45
C ILE A 6 3.20 8.67 12.15
N LYS A 7 3.59 9.79 12.78
CA LYS A 7 2.94 11.12 12.63
C LYS A 7 2.96 11.67 11.21
N HIS A 8 3.73 11.08 10.29
CA HIS A 8 3.90 11.56 8.92
C HIS A 8 3.18 10.71 7.87
N TYR A 9 2.60 9.56 8.25
CA TYR A 9 1.86 8.70 7.33
C TYR A 9 0.37 9.05 7.29
N ARG A 10 -0.24 8.90 6.12
CA ARG A 10 -1.68 8.90 5.89
C ARG A 10 -2.11 7.44 5.76
N LEU A 11 -2.55 6.85 6.86
CA LEU A 11 -2.87 5.41 6.92
C LEU A 11 -4.10 5.05 6.08
N ASN A 12 -4.98 6.02 5.82
CA ASN A 12 -6.11 5.87 4.90
C ASN A 12 -5.72 5.97 3.41
N SER A 13 -4.44 6.02 3.07
CA SER A 13 -4.01 6.25 1.69
C SER A 13 -2.75 5.48 1.33
N LEU A 14 -2.77 4.90 0.12
CA LEU A 14 -1.63 4.21 -0.47
C LEU A 14 -1.07 5.01 -1.63
N HIS A 15 0.22 5.28 -1.56
CA HIS A 15 0.98 5.89 -2.62
C HIS A 15 1.41 4.84 -3.63
N MET A 16 1.19 5.13 -4.91
CA MET A 16 1.38 4.21 -6.02
C MET A 16 2.32 4.79 -7.09
N ARG A 17 3.18 3.92 -7.62
CA ARG A 17 4.04 4.16 -8.79
C ARG A 17 3.94 3.02 -9.78
N GLY A 18 4.31 3.28 -11.03
CA GLY A 18 4.30 2.29 -12.11
C GLY A 18 2.95 2.16 -12.82
N THR A 19 2.14 3.22 -12.76
CA THR A 19 0.77 3.25 -13.32
C THR A 19 0.69 4.15 -14.55
N GLU A 20 1.75 4.19 -15.37
CA GLU A 20 1.87 5.12 -16.51
C GLU A 20 0.80 4.92 -17.57
N THR A 21 0.46 3.67 -17.87
CA THR A 21 -0.51 3.32 -18.91
C THR A 21 -1.87 2.91 -18.35
N MET A 22 -2.07 3.08 -17.03
CA MET A 22 -3.35 2.82 -16.37
C MET A 22 -4.23 4.05 -16.32
N SER A 23 -5.50 3.88 -16.69
CA SER A 23 -6.54 4.89 -16.48
C SER A 23 -7.01 4.91 -15.02
N THR A 24 -7.74 5.95 -14.63
CA THR A 24 -8.39 6.01 -13.31
C THR A 24 -9.29 4.79 -13.07
N GLN A 25 -10.02 4.33 -14.10
CA GLN A 25 -10.88 3.16 -14.01
C GLN A 25 -10.09 1.86 -13.80
N ASP A 26 -8.92 1.72 -14.43
CA ASP A 26 -8.05 0.57 -14.21
C ASP A 26 -7.57 0.51 -12.75
N ILE A 27 -7.25 1.65 -12.14
CA ILE A 27 -6.86 1.72 -10.73
C ILE A 27 -8.03 1.38 -9.80
N PHE A 28 -9.22 1.91 -10.06
CA PHE A 28 -10.42 1.53 -9.31
C PHE A 28 -10.71 0.03 -9.41
N SER A 29 -10.52 -0.56 -10.59
CA SER A 29 -10.65 -2.00 -10.81
C SER A 29 -9.59 -2.80 -10.05
N TYR A 30 -8.34 -2.33 -10.04
CA TYR A 30 -7.24 -2.97 -9.32
C TYR A 30 -7.49 -3.06 -7.81
N PHE A 31 -8.07 -2.01 -7.22
CA PHE A 31 -8.38 -1.94 -5.80
C PHE A 31 -9.83 -2.33 -5.44
N LYS A 32 -10.65 -2.76 -6.41
CA LYS A 32 -12.12 -2.86 -6.27
C LYS A 32 -12.58 -3.63 -5.03
N ASP A 33 -11.90 -4.73 -4.69
CA ASP A 33 -12.29 -5.63 -3.59
C ASP A 33 -12.05 -5.01 -2.21
N TYR A 34 -11.36 -3.85 -2.17
CA TYR A 34 -11.03 -3.11 -0.97
C TYR A 34 -11.73 -1.76 -0.89
N GLY A 35 -12.63 -1.43 -1.83
CA GLY A 35 -13.45 -0.22 -1.79
C GLY A 35 -12.68 1.12 -1.74
N PRO A 36 -11.80 1.41 -2.72
CA PRO A 36 -11.15 2.72 -2.81
C PRO A 36 -12.19 3.83 -2.97
N ALA A 37 -12.02 4.94 -2.25
CA ALA A 37 -12.93 6.08 -2.31
C ALA A 37 -12.57 7.05 -3.43
N THR A 38 -11.29 7.38 -3.59
CA THR A 38 -10.83 8.34 -4.60
C THR A 38 -9.36 8.13 -4.96
N ILE A 39 -8.94 8.72 -6.08
CA ILE A 39 -7.56 8.75 -6.57
C ILE A 39 -7.06 10.19 -6.63
N GLU A 40 -6.02 10.49 -5.85
CA GLU A 40 -5.32 11.78 -5.84
C GLU A 40 -4.08 11.68 -6.74
N TRP A 41 -4.12 12.25 -7.94
CA TRP A 41 -2.95 12.30 -8.82
C TRP A 41 -1.97 13.39 -8.35
N ILE A 42 -0.69 13.02 -8.21
CA ILE A 42 0.37 13.95 -7.79
C ILE A 42 0.97 14.65 -9.01
N ASN A 43 1.08 13.94 -10.13
CA ASN A 43 1.47 14.51 -11.41
C ASN A 43 0.41 14.17 -12.47
N ASP A 44 -0.01 15.20 -13.21
CA ASP A 44 -1.05 15.09 -14.23
C ASP A 44 -0.51 14.49 -15.54
N TYR A 45 0.82 14.57 -15.77
CA TYR A 45 1.46 14.16 -17.02
C TYR A 45 2.81 13.48 -16.81
N THR A 46 3.00 12.31 -17.43
CA THR A 46 4.33 11.70 -17.59
C THR A 46 4.99 12.31 -18.83
N PHE A 47 5.76 13.39 -18.67
CA PHE A 47 6.41 14.06 -19.81
C PHE A 47 7.53 13.22 -20.47
N SER A 48 8.03 12.20 -19.77
CA SER A 48 9.03 11.26 -20.28
C SER A 48 8.67 9.83 -19.89
N ALA A 49 9.05 8.86 -20.71
CA ALA A 49 8.96 7.43 -20.38
C ALA A 49 9.77 7.03 -19.13
N THR A 50 10.60 7.93 -18.61
CA THR A 50 11.34 7.77 -17.35
C THR A 50 10.61 8.32 -16.13
N ASP A 51 9.62 9.20 -16.30
CA ASP A 51 8.85 9.74 -15.18
C ASP A 51 7.58 8.93 -15.01
N SER A 52 7.56 8.10 -13.98
CA SER A 52 6.44 7.22 -13.67
C SER A 52 5.23 8.04 -13.24
N ARG A 53 4.01 7.68 -13.68
CA ARG A 53 2.79 8.34 -13.18
C ARG A 53 2.65 7.98 -11.71
N ILE A 54 2.54 9.01 -10.87
CA ILE A 54 2.48 8.87 -9.42
C ILE A 54 1.15 9.41 -8.91
N GLY A 55 0.51 8.65 -8.03
CA GLY A 55 -0.71 9.08 -7.37
C GLY A 55 -0.88 8.41 -6.02
N ASN A 56 -1.99 8.73 -5.37
CA ASN A 56 -2.42 8.07 -4.16
C ASN A 56 -3.82 7.50 -4.36
N ALA A 57 -4.03 6.24 -3.99
CA ALA A 57 -5.37 5.72 -3.74
C ALA A 57 -5.77 6.08 -2.29
N VAL A 58 -7.02 6.46 -2.07
CA VAL A 58 -7.52 6.94 -0.77
C VAL A 58 -8.78 6.17 -0.39
N TRP A 59 -8.85 5.81 0.89
CA TRP A 59 -9.97 5.11 1.52
C TRP A 59 -10.64 6.00 2.58
N LEU A 60 -11.87 5.63 2.93
CA LEU A 60 -12.62 6.28 4.02
C LEU A 60 -12.11 5.87 5.40
N ASP A 61 -11.45 4.72 5.50
CA ASP A 61 -10.93 4.16 6.75
C ASP A 61 -9.52 3.56 6.56
N ASP A 62 -8.75 3.52 7.66
CA ASP A 62 -7.37 3.02 7.67
C ASP A 62 -7.30 1.50 7.47
N LEU A 63 -8.31 0.75 7.92
CA LEU A 63 -8.32 -0.71 7.90
C LEU A 63 -8.43 -1.24 6.47
N SER A 64 -9.30 -0.63 5.65
CA SER A 64 -9.48 -0.97 4.23
C SER A 64 -8.21 -0.70 3.43
N ALA A 65 -7.54 0.44 3.68
CA ALA A 65 -6.25 0.74 3.06
C ALA A 65 -5.15 -0.25 3.48
N ALA A 66 -5.09 -0.64 4.76
CA ALA A 66 -4.15 -1.64 5.24
C ALA A 66 -4.41 -3.03 4.62
N ARG A 67 -5.68 -3.44 4.52
CA ARG A 67 -6.10 -4.68 3.84
C ARG A 67 -5.69 -4.67 2.38
N ALA A 68 -5.91 -3.56 1.67
CA ALA A 68 -5.51 -3.40 0.28
C ALA A 68 -4.00 -3.55 0.12
N LEU A 69 -3.21 -2.89 0.98
CA LEU A 69 -1.75 -3.00 0.94
C LEU A 69 -1.33 -4.45 1.16
N ILE A 70 -1.83 -5.11 2.21
CA ILE A 70 -1.44 -6.48 2.56
C ILE A 70 -1.86 -7.47 1.49
N GLY A 71 -3.09 -7.40 1.00
CA GLY A 71 -3.65 -8.35 0.06
C GLY A 71 -3.23 -8.15 -1.41
N LEU A 72 -2.86 -6.93 -1.81
CA LEU A 72 -2.41 -6.64 -3.19
C LEU A 72 -0.91 -6.45 -3.31
N SER A 73 -0.10 -6.71 -2.28
CA SER A 73 1.35 -6.56 -2.41
C SER A 73 2.20 -7.49 -1.56
N TRP A 74 3.45 -7.61 -2.00
CA TRP A 74 4.50 -8.46 -1.45
C TRP A 74 5.66 -7.62 -0.95
N HIS A 75 6.27 -8.06 0.16
CA HIS A 75 7.42 -7.37 0.74
C HIS A 75 8.66 -7.50 -0.18
N ILE A 76 9.41 -6.42 -0.37
CA ILE A 76 10.64 -6.43 -1.17
C ILE A 76 11.84 -6.69 -0.26
N LYS A 77 12.53 -7.83 -0.45
CA LYS A 77 13.76 -8.18 0.27
C LYS A 77 14.99 -7.57 -0.41
N GLY A 78 16.00 -7.21 0.39
CA GLY A 78 17.29 -6.74 -0.11
C GLY A 78 17.30 -5.27 -0.58
N LEU A 79 16.29 -4.48 -0.20
CA LEU A 79 16.19 -3.08 -0.58
C LEU A 79 17.30 -2.21 0.03
N ASP A 80 17.77 -2.57 1.23
CA ASP A 80 18.93 -2.00 1.91
C ASP A 80 20.20 -2.11 1.06
N LYS A 81 20.46 -3.31 0.53
CA LYS A 81 21.63 -3.57 -0.33
C LYS A 81 21.48 -2.94 -1.72
N TYR A 82 20.26 -2.93 -2.25
CA TYR A 82 19.94 -2.32 -3.55
C TYR A 82 20.34 -0.85 -3.59
N HIS A 83 19.97 -0.07 -2.57
CA HIS A 83 20.36 1.34 -2.47
C HIS A 83 21.82 1.56 -2.06
N SER A 84 22.39 0.65 -1.27
CA SER A 84 23.80 0.75 -0.86
C SER A 84 24.79 0.48 -2.00
N ALA A 85 24.39 -0.28 -3.03
CA ALA A 85 25.25 -0.59 -4.17
C ALA A 85 25.44 0.60 -5.14
N ASP A 86 24.41 1.43 -5.29
CA ASP A 86 24.42 2.63 -6.15
C ASP A 86 25.20 3.80 -5.50
N ASP A 87 25.34 3.79 -4.18
CA ASP A 87 26.08 4.80 -3.38
C ASP A 87 27.57 4.43 -3.17
N SER A 88 28.14 3.57 -4.02
CA SER A 88 29.55 3.15 -3.92
C SER A 88 30.52 4.17 -4.55
N SER A 89 30.31 5.45 -4.22
CA SER A 89 31.29 6.52 -4.42
C SER A 89 31.55 7.33 -3.14
N LYS A 90 31.80 6.67 -1.99
CA LYS A 90 32.80 7.08 -0.96
C LYS A 90 32.89 6.13 0.26
N LYS A 91 34.04 5.44 0.34
CA LYS A 91 34.87 5.04 1.50
C LYS A 91 34.27 4.41 2.78
N ASP A 92 34.67 3.14 2.98
CA ASP A 92 35.48 2.55 4.06
C ASP A 92 35.05 2.58 5.55
N LYS A 93 35.16 1.35 6.13
CA LYS A 93 35.31 0.91 7.54
C LYS A 93 34.03 0.80 8.39
N ASP A 94 33.81 -0.19 9.25
CA ASP A 94 34.42 -1.51 9.57
C ASP A 94 33.47 -2.16 10.63
N SER A 95 33.36 -3.50 10.60
CA SER A 95 32.99 -4.44 11.69
C SER A 95 31.66 -4.25 12.47
N ASN A 96 30.66 -5.12 12.28
CA ASN A 96 30.41 -6.41 12.96
C ASN A 96 29.77 -6.29 14.36
N ASP A 97 28.47 -6.63 14.50
CA ASP A 97 28.06 -7.69 15.43
C ASP A 97 26.63 -8.22 15.17
N LYS A 98 26.45 -9.52 15.41
CA LYS A 98 25.21 -10.30 15.28
C LYS A 98 24.33 -10.12 16.54
N LYS A 99 23.00 -10.08 16.39
CA LYS A 99 22.10 -11.04 17.08
C LYS A 99 20.66 -11.02 16.55
N LYS A 100 20.12 -12.23 16.35
CA LYS A 100 18.68 -12.56 16.27
C LYS A 100 17.94 -11.95 17.47
N ASP A 101 16.67 -11.59 17.28
CA ASP A 101 15.59 -12.12 18.10
C ASP A 101 14.26 -12.02 17.37
N ASN A 102 13.60 -13.18 17.25
CA ASN A 102 12.31 -13.39 16.64
C ASN A 102 11.26 -13.09 17.73
N LYS A 103 10.47 -12.02 17.59
CA LYS A 103 9.37 -11.73 18.52
C LYS A 103 8.05 -11.68 17.75
N GLU A 104 7.40 -12.83 17.78
CA GLU A 104 5.98 -13.03 17.48
C GLU A 104 5.15 -12.11 18.39
N VAL A 105 4.35 -11.23 17.78
CA VAL A 105 3.41 -10.36 18.49
C VAL A 105 2.03 -11.01 18.37
N VAL A 106 1.60 -11.67 19.45
CA VAL A 106 0.23 -12.15 19.62
C VAL A 106 -0.64 -10.93 19.94
N VAL A 107 -1.52 -10.56 19.02
CA VAL A 107 -2.56 -9.55 19.27
C VAL A 107 -3.71 -10.25 19.99
N VAL A 108 -3.79 -10.05 21.31
CA VAL A 108 -4.93 -10.48 22.11
C VAL A 108 -6.08 -9.52 21.79
N VAL A 109 -7.08 -10.00 21.06
CA VAL A 109 -8.35 -9.30 20.88
C VAL A 109 -9.12 -9.50 22.18
N GLN A 110 -9.25 -8.43 22.97
CA GLN A 110 -10.07 -8.46 24.16
C GLN A 110 -11.52 -8.23 23.74
N GLU A 111 -12.34 -9.26 23.89
CA GLU A 111 -13.78 -9.20 23.69
C GLU A 111 -14.37 -8.24 24.74
N VAL A 112 -15.06 -7.20 24.28
CA VAL A 112 -15.86 -6.33 25.13
C VAL A 112 -17.30 -6.72 24.92
N GLU A 113 -17.84 -7.48 25.87
CA GLU A 113 -19.28 -7.72 26.00
C GLU A 113 -19.95 -6.37 26.31
N HIS A 114 -20.90 -5.96 25.47
CA HIS A 114 -21.80 -4.86 25.80
C HIS A 114 -23.22 -5.44 25.85
N GLU A 115 -23.66 -5.71 27.07
CA GLU A 115 -25.07 -5.91 27.40
C GLU A 115 -25.79 -4.56 27.34
N GLY A 116 -26.89 -4.52 26.60
CA GLY A 116 -27.72 -3.34 26.44
C GLY A 116 -28.79 -3.58 25.40
N GLU A 117 -29.91 -4.15 25.85
CA GLU A 117 -31.25 -3.94 25.29
C GLU A 117 -31.41 -2.43 24.98
N GLU A 118 -32.06 -1.94 23.92
CA GLU A 118 -33.52 -1.90 23.71
C GLU A 118 -33.86 -1.57 22.22
N ASP A 119 -35.04 -2.02 21.81
CA ASP A 119 -35.95 -1.50 20.77
C ASP A 119 -35.70 -1.71 19.25
N ILE A 120 -36.44 -2.73 18.80
CA ILE A 120 -36.89 -3.10 17.46
C ILE A 120 -37.63 -1.95 16.75
N MET A 121 -37.27 -1.66 15.49
CA MET A 121 -38.21 -1.10 14.51
C MET A 121 -38.22 -1.95 13.23
N VAL A 122 -39.39 -2.51 12.97
CA VAL A 122 -39.76 -3.37 11.84
C VAL A 122 -39.88 -2.53 10.57
N ILE A 123 -39.20 -2.93 9.49
CA ILE A 123 -39.60 -2.55 8.13
C ILE A 123 -39.52 -3.81 7.25
N GLU A 124 -40.66 -4.12 6.63
CA GLU A 124 -41.01 -5.39 5.98
C GLU A 124 -40.10 -5.82 4.82
N GLU A 125 -39.90 -7.14 4.76
CA GLU A 125 -39.21 -7.90 3.72
C GLU A 125 -39.81 -7.74 2.33
N HIS A 126 -38.95 -7.55 1.34
CA HIS A 126 -39.08 -8.26 0.06
C HIS A 126 -37.87 -9.19 -0.08
N LYS A 127 -38.10 -10.47 0.17
CA LYS A 127 -37.19 -11.58 -0.14
C LYS A 127 -37.13 -11.76 -1.65
N GLU A 128 -35.92 -11.87 -2.23
CA GLU A 128 -35.53 -13.00 -3.11
C GLU A 128 -33.99 -13.16 -3.13
N ASN A 129 -33.53 -14.30 -2.58
CA ASN A 129 -32.28 -15.04 -2.81
C ASN A 129 -30.92 -14.30 -2.87
N ILE A 130 -30.28 -14.14 -1.71
CA ILE A 130 -28.81 -14.04 -1.61
C ILE A 130 -28.30 -15.35 -1.04
N THR A 131 -27.78 -16.20 -1.93
CA THR A 131 -26.99 -17.36 -1.58
C THR A 131 -25.79 -16.92 -0.75
N LYS A 132 -25.72 -17.50 0.45
CA LYS A 132 -24.60 -17.50 1.38
C LYS A 132 -23.27 -17.67 0.63
N THR A 133 -22.36 -16.75 0.87
CA THR A 133 -20.92 -17.05 0.95
C THR A 133 -20.28 -15.87 1.65
N ASP A 134 -20.05 -16.01 2.95
CA ASP A 134 -18.90 -15.37 3.59
C ASP A 134 -17.64 -15.86 2.87
N PRO A 135 -16.82 -14.99 2.25
CA PRO A 135 -15.46 -15.34 1.94
C PRO A 135 -14.64 -14.99 3.18
N GLN A 136 -14.68 -15.95 4.09
CA GLN A 136 -13.65 -16.31 5.02
C GLN A 136 -12.27 -15.81 4.57
N LEU A 137 -11.60 -15.06 5.45
CA LEU A 137 -10.16 -14.82 5.43
C LEU A 137 -9.46 -16.17 5.21
N SER A 138 -9.17 -16.49 3.97
CA SER A 138 -8.49 -17.71 3.59
C SER A 138 -7.07 -17.33 3.23
N ALA A 139 -6.17 -17.89 4.02
CA ALA A 139 -4.82 -18.24 3.61
C ALA A 139 -4.03 -17.08 2.97
N ALA A 140 -3.40 -16.27 3.84
CA ALA A 140 -2.07 -15.76 3.55
C ALA A 140 -1.08 -16.94 3.47
N GLU A 141 -1.22 -17.79 2.45
CA GLU A 141 -0.29 -18.82 2.03
C GLU A 141 0.11 -18.38 0.61
N GLU A 142 1.26 -17.78 0.38
CA GLU A 142 2.60 -18.34 0.48
C GLU A 142 3.56 -17.19 0.82
N ASN A 143 4.81 -17.46 1.19
CA ASN A 143 5.83 -16.46 1.54
C ASN A 143 6.18 -15.51 0.36
N GLY A 144 5.26 -14.62 0.00
CA GLY A 144 5.31 -13.68 -1.11
C GLY A 144 6.23 -12.52 -0.77
N ALA A 145 7.53 -12.81 -0.81
CA ALA A 145 8.57 -11.81 -0.72
C ALA A 145 9.39 -11.85 -2.01
N VAL A 146 9.47 -10.71 -2.68
CA VAL A 146 10.21 -10.56 -3.94
C VAL A 146 11.57 -9.97 -3.68
N ASN A 147 12.59 -10.34 -4.46
CA ASN A 147 13.91 -9.72 -4.34
C ASN A 147 13.92 -8.39 -5.09
N ALA A 148 14.57 -7.37 -4.53
CA ALA A 148 14.78 -6.08 -5.19
C ALA A 148 15.48 -6.23 -6.56
N ALA A 149 16.38 -7.20 -6.72
CA ALA A 149 17.12 -7.42 -7.97
C ALA A 149 16.24 -7.91 -9.15
N ASP A 150 15.09 -8.53 -8.87
CA ASP A 150 14.19 -9.07 -9.90
C ASP A 150 13.23 -8.00 -10.44
N ILE A 151 13.18 -6.82 -9.80
CA ILE A 151 12.29 -5.72 -10.17
C ILE A 151 12.97 -4.91 -11.27
N LYS A 152 12.38 -4.94 -12.47
CA LYS A 152 12.91 -4.30 -13.70
C LYS A 152 12.90 -2.77 -13.67
N VAL A 153 12.26 -2.16 -12.66
CA VAL A 153 12.13 -0.71 -12.53
C VAL A 153 12.95 -0.23 -11.33
N PRO A 154 13.53 0.99 -11.39
CA PRO A 154 14.26 1.54 -10.25
C PRO A 154 13.31 1.71 -9.06
N ILE A 155 13.64 1.06 -7.94
CA ILE A 155 12.85 1.13 -6.71
C ILE A 155 13.32 2.37 -5.93
N PRO A 156 12.45 3.34 -5.61
CA PRO A 156 12.87 4.50 -4.84
C PRO A 156 13.26 4.12 -3.40
N PRO A 157 13.97 4.99 -2.66
CA PRO A 157 14.18 4.81 -1.23
C PRO A 157 12.85 4.76 -0.47
N GLY A 158 12.81 3.97 0.61
CA GLY A 158 11.66 3.86 1.51
C GLY A 158 11.03 2.47 1.55
N PRO A 159 9.98 2.27 2.38
CA PRO A 159 9.39 0.96 2.63
C PRO A 159 8.41 0.56 1.50
N TRP A 160 8.93 0.25 0.32
CA TRP A 160 8.13 -0.15 -0.83
C TRP A 160 7.76 -1.63 -0.81
N ARG A 161 6.56 -1.92 -1.29
CA ARG A 161 6.06 -3.27 -1.55
C ARG A 161 5.74 -3.41 -3.04
N LYS A 162 5.97 -4.60 -3.60
CA LYS A 162 5.63 -4.88 -5.01
C LYS A 162 4.16 -5.28 -5.07
N GLY A 163 3.36 -4.53 -5.82
CA GLY A 163 1.97 -4.87 -6.09
C GLY A 163 1.84 -6.14 -6.93
N VAL A 164 0.65 -6.75 -6.90
CA VAL A 164 0.23 -7.79 -7.85
C VAL A 164 0.35 -7.24 -9.27
N ASP A 165 0.82 -8.09 -10.19
CA ASP A 165 1.08 -7.71 -11.58
C ASP A 165 -0.21 -7.32 -12.31
N HIS A 166 -0.11 -6.37 -13.23
CA HIS A 166 -1.23 -5.89 -14.03
C HIS A 166 -0.79 -5.75 -15.50
N PRO A 167 -1.62 -6.13 -16.49
CA PRO A 167 -1.22 -6.13 -17.91
C PRO A 167 -0.80 -4.75 -18.43
N LYS A 168 -1.32 -3.67 -17.83
CA LYS A 168 -0.98 -2.27 -18.13
C LYS A 168 0.08 -1.68 -17.19
N ALA A 169 0.89 -2.49 -16.51
CA ALA A 169 2.02 -1.97 -15.73
C ALA A 169 3.20 -2.93 -15.79
N LYS A 170 4.40 -2.36 -15.86
CA LYS A 170 5.63 -3.16 -15.79
C LYS A 170 5.87 -3.67 -14.37
N CYS A 171 5.57 -2.85 -13.38
CA CYS A 171 5.66 -3.15 -11.96
C CYS A 171 4.91 -2.06 -11.20
N ILE A 172 4.04 -2.45 -10.26
CA ILE A 172 3.37 -1.50 -9.37
C ILE A 172 4.13 -1.50 -8.05
N LEU A 173 4.44 -0.32 -7.52
CA LEU A 173 5.05 -0.16 -6.20
C LEU A 173 4.07 0.56 -5.28
N LEU A 174 3.85 0.00 -4.10
CA LEU A 174 2.90 0.50 -3.10
C LEU A 174 3.57 0.75 -1.75
N ARG A 175 3.14 1.81 -1.07
CA ARG A 175 3.42 2.08 0.35
C ARG A 175 2.33 2.97 0.92
N PHE A 176 2.26 3.13 2.24
CA PHE A 176 1.43 4.20 2.79
C PHE A 176 1.92 5.57 2.31
N SER A 177 0.97 6.42 1.94
CA SER A 177 1.21 7.80 1.60
C SER A 177 1.74 8.55 2.81
N THR A 178 2.57 9.54 2.56
CA THR A 178 3.07 10.48 3.55
C THR A 178 2.46 11.85 3.34
N ARG A 179 2.59 12.75 4.32
CA ARG A 179 2.13 14.15 4.21
C ARG A 179 2.79 14.94 3.07
N THR A 180 3.91 14.45 2.54
CA THR A 180 4.64 15.04 1.41
C THR A 180 4.21 14.47 0.05
N ASP A 181 3.47 13.36 0.03
CA ASP A 181 2.97 12.73 -1.20
C ASP A 181 1.72 13.48 -1.70
N LYS A 182 1.89 14.75 -2.10
CA LYS A 182 0.83 15.62 -2.61
C LYS A 182 1.36 16.47 -3.76
N LYS A 183 0.46 16.90 -4.64
CA LYS A 183 0.78 17.80 -5.75
C LYS A 183 1.47 19.07 -5.24
N ALA A 184 2.58 19.46 -5.86
CA ALA A 184 3.33 20.65 -5.46
C ALA A 184 2.50 21.92 -5.71
N ARG A 185 2.37 22.77 -4.68
CA ARG A 185 1.56 24.01 -4.70
C ARG A 185 1.96 25.06 -5.76
N GLN A 186 3.08 24.88 -6.46
CA GLN A 186 3.60 25.84 -7.44
C GLN A 186 3.34 25.46 -8.91
N ALA A 187 2.74 24.30 -9.18
CA ALA A 187 2.53 23.81 -10.55
C ALA A 187 1.43 24.55 -11.34
N GLU A 188 0.68 25.46 -10.71
CA GLU A 188 -0.45 26.18 -11.34
C GLU A 188 -0.08 27.59 -11.85
N LYS A 189 1.18 28.04 -11.71
CA LYS A 189 1.59 29.42 -12.09
C LYS A 189 2.27 29.57 -13.45
N LEU A 190 2.30 28.52 -14.27
CA LEU A 190 2.79 28.59 -15.65
C LEU A 190 1.71 28.05 -16.59
N SER A 191 0.68 28.86 -16.81
CA SER A 191 -0.24 28.74 -17.94
C SER A 191 -0.42 30.11 -18.59
#